data_AF-A0A087X5S6-F1
#
_entry.id   AF-A0A087X5S6-F1
#
_cell.length_a   1.000
_cell.length_b   1.000
_cell.length_c   1.000
_cell.angle_alpha   90.00
_cell.angle_beta   90.00
_cell.angle_gamma   90.00
#
_symmetry.space_group_name_H-M   'P 1'
#
loop_
_entity.id
_entity.type
_entity.pdbx_description
1 polymer ?
#
loop_
_entity_poly.entity_id
_entity_poly.type
_entity_poly.pdbx_seq_one_letter_code
_entity_poly.pdbx_strand_id
1 'polypeptide(L)'
;MTNKALASSTTSDQSFTKIYQTYKIKKEGRGNFYPFVFNDIMGLEDGDGRGVRTDDIILALKGRVKDGYKFNPSSPLSDGDPGYNSSPSISDRVHVLVCIYSANAPQMKPSVLQKMREIREAASELGIPQLAILSHVDAACGDTEKNLRNVYKSKHLKKKMGDFSSSLGIPMNCILPVKNYSHEIQLNPDVDTLILSALRLMIDFGDDYADKL
;
A
#
# COMPACT_ATOMS: atom_id res chain seq x y z
N MET A 1 -8.20 14.20 -13.68
CA MET A 1 -7.39 13.75 -12.52
C MET A 1 -7.41 14.80 -11.42
N THR A 2 -7.32 14.40 -10.16
CA THR A 2 -7.25 15.31 -8.99
C THR A 2 -5.88 15.21 -8.33
N ASN A 3 -5.28 16.32 -7.92
CA ASN A 3 -3.95 16.36 -7.30
C ASN A 3 -4.00 16.24 -5.76
N LYS A 4 -4.66 15.19 -5.24
CA LYS A 4 -4.85 15.01 -3.78
C LYS A 4 -3.72 14.25 -3.09
N ALA A 5 -2.95 13.48 -3.84
CA ALA A 5 -1.82 12.72 -3.33
C ALA A 5 -0.55 13.22 -4.05
N LEU A 6 0.27 13.95 -3.32
CA LEU A 6 1.56 14.43 -3.80
C LEU A 6 2.59 13.29 -3.69
N ALA A 7 3.52 13.23 -4.63
CA ALA A 7 4.60 12.25 -4.65
C ALA A 7 5.95 12.95 -4.84
N SER A 8 7.02 12.36 -4.30
CA SER A 8 8.40 12.79 -4.56
C SER A 8 9.00 12.02 -5.75
N SER A 9 10.13 12.51 -6.24
CA SER A 9 10.94 11.81 -7.24
C SER A 9 11.31 10.40 -6.77
N THR A 10 11.38 9.45 -7.70
CA THR A 10 11.84 8.08 -7.47
C THR A 10 13.33 8.00 -7.09
N THR A 11 14.07 9.11 -7.20
CA THR A 11 15.47 9.24 -6.79
C THR A 11 15.65 9.71 -5.35
N SER A 12 14.55 9.94 -4.62
CA SER A 12 14.60 10.34 -3.21
C SER A 12 14.87 9.12 -2.33
N ASP A 13 15.89 9.20 -1.49
CA ASP A 13 16.18 8.17 -0.47
C ASP A 13 15.24 8.24 0.74
N GLN A 14 14.35 9.23 0.77
CA GLN A 14 13.40 9.45 1.85
C GLN A 14 11.96 9.51 1.33
N SER A 15 11.06 8.98 2.15
CA SER A 15 9.61 8.99 1.93
C SER A 15 9.08 10.41 1.89
N PHE A 16 8.24 10.72 0.90
CA PHE A 16 7.51 11.98 0.82
C PHE A 16 6.44 12.08 1.92
N THR A 17 5.62 11.03 2.04
CA THR A 17 4.62 10.91 3.10
C THR A 17 5.32 10.82 4.45
N LYS A 18 4.98 11.73 5.36
CA LYS A 18 5.45 11.77 6.75
C LYS A 18 4.29 11.75 7.76
N ILE A 19 3.05 11.78 7.28
CA ILE A 19 1.83 11.89 8.08
C ILE A 19 0.93 10.69 7.74
N TYR A 20 0.34 10.06 8.76
CA TYR A 20 -0.72 9.08 8.61
C TYR A 20 -1.98 9.80 8.13
N GLN A 21 -2.37 9.57 6.87
CA GLN A 21 -3.43 10.35 6.23
C GLN A 21 -4.53 9.45 5.67
N THR A 22 -5.76 9.72 6.09
CA THR A 22 -6.97 9.04 5.63
C THR A 22 -7.53 9.76 4.40
N TYR A 23 -7.74 9.02 3.32
CA TYR A 23 -8.35 9.47 2.08
C TYR A 23 -9.73 8.87 1.91
N LYS A 24 -10.74 9.73 1.86
CA LYS A 24 -12.14 9.35 1.59
C LYS A 24 -12.51 9.62 0.13
N ILE A 25 -13.16 8.66 -0.52
CA ILE A 25 -13.62 8.79 -1.90
C ILE A 25 -15.07 9.28 -1.92
N LYS A 26 -15.32 10.41 -2.61
CA LYS A 26 -16.65 11.00 -2.75
C LYS A 26 -17.45 10.25 -3.82
N LYS A 27 -18.73 10.00 -3.57
CA LYS A 27 -19.72 9.58 -4.59
C LYS A 27 -20.18 10.80 -5.39
N GLU A 28 -20.73 10.57 -6.58
CA GLU A 28 -21.43 11.63 -7.31
C GLU A 28 -22.69 12.06 -6.52
N GLY A 29 -22.81 13.35 -6.22
CA GLY A 29 -23.86 13.91 -5.34
C GLY A 29 -23.32 14.59 -4.07
N ARG A 30 -24.08 15.52 -3.48
CA ARG A 30 -23.65 16.23 -2.26
C ARG A 30 -23.65 15.28 -1.06
N GLY A 31 -22.52 15.16 -0.37
CA GLY A 31 -22.44 14.64 1.01
C GLY A 31 -22.18 13.13 1.16
N ASN A 32 -22.19 12.34 0.09
CA ASN A 32 -22.00 10.89 0.22
C ASN A 32 -20.57 10.45 -0.14
N PHE A 33 -20.00 9.57 0.68
CA PHE A 33 -18.71 8.90 0.46
C PHE A 33 -18.95 7.41 0.18
N TYR A 34 -17.99 6.76 -0.50
CA TYR A 34 -17.94 5.30 -0.55
C TYR A 34 -17.65 4.73 0.85
N PRO A 35 -18.16 3.54 1.18
CA PRO A 35 -17.99 2.93 2.49
C PRO A 35 -16.59 2.32 2.70
N PHE A 36 -15.56 2.90 2.08
CA PHE A 36 -14.17 2.50 2.24
C PHE A 36 -13.27 3.74 2.20
N VAL A 37 -12.08 3.61 2.81
CA VAL A 37 -11.07 4.66 2.89
C VAL A 37 -9.69 4.07 2.64
N PHE A 38 -8.75 4.91 2.21
CA PHE A 38 -7.33 4.54 2.11
C PHE A 38 -6.54 5.28 3.18
N ASN A 39 -5.72 4.56 3.94
CA ASN A 39 -4.77 5.16 4.86
C ASN A 39 -3.39 5.17 4.21
N ASP A 40 -2.90 6.34 3.82
CA ASP A 40 -1.54 6.52 3.33
C ASP A 40 -0.57 6.65 4.50
N ILE A 41 0.58 6.01 4.39
CA ILE A 41 1.58 5.91 5.45
C ILE A 41 2.97 6.26 4.92
N MET A 42 3.85 6.69 5.82
CA MET A 42 5.26 6.88 5.48
C MET A 42 5.87 5.54 5.03
N GLY A 43 6.80 5.59 4.07
CA GLY A 43 7.42 4.40 3.50
C GLY A 43 8.42 3.72 4.43
N LEU A 44 8.67 2.44 4.18
CA LEU A 44 9.76 1.69 4.80
C LEU A 44 11.08 2.06 4.11
N GLU A 45 12.08 2.43 4.91
CA GLU A 45 13.41 2.78 4.42
C GLU A 45 14.46 1.82 4.98
N ASP A 46 15.55 1.64 4.23
CA ASP A 46 16.68 0.79 4.63
C ASP A 46 17.34 1.33 5.91
N GLY A 47 17.90 0.48 6.77
CA GLY A 47 18.55 0.90 8.01
C GLY A 47 17.61 1.13 9.20
N ASP A 48 18.20 1.18 10.38
CA ASP A 48 17.50 1.39 11.64
C ASP A 48 17.15 2.88 11.84
N GLY A 49 16.01 3.16 12.46
CA GLY A 49 15.52 4.53 12.68
C GLY A 49 15.23 5.32 11.40
N ARG A 50 15.08 4.67 10.25
CA ARG A 50 14.66 5.29 8.97
C ARG A 50 13.32 4.75 8.50
N GLY A 51 12.58 5.60 7.79
CA GLY A 51 11.21 5.31 7.37
C GLY A 51 10.25 5.27 8.55
N VAL A 52 9.06 4.74 8.29
CA VAL A 52 8.10 4.42 9.35
C VAL A 52 8.60 3.24 10.19
N ARG A 53 8.29 3.27 11.48
CA ARG A 53 8.57 2.15 12.40
C ARG A 53 7.53 1.05 12.21
N THR A 54 7.95 -0.22 12.31
CA THR A 54 7.03 -1.37 12.25
C THR A 54 5.99 -1.31 13.35
N ASP A 55 6.40 -0.91 14.56
CA ASP A 55 5.54 -0.65 15.71
C ASP A 55 4.34 0.24 15.35
N ASP A 56 4.59 1.38 14.68
CA ASP A 56 3.56 2.35 14.31
C ASP A 56 2.58 1.77 13.27
N ILE A 57 3.08 0.96 12.33
CA ILE A 57 2.22 0.26 11.38
C ILE A 57 1.36 -0.77 12.11
N ILE A 58 1.92 -1.53 13.06
CA ILE A 58 1.18 -2.52 13.85
C ILE A 58 0.11 -1.83 14.70
N LEU A 59 0.40 -0.64 15.24
CA LEU A 59 -0.60 0.21 15.89
C LEU A 59 -1.68 0.66 14.90
N ALA A 60 -1.31 1.07 13.69
CA ALA A 60 -2.27 1.43 12.64
C ALA A 60 -3.17 0.24 12.27
N LEU A 61 -2.63 -0.97 12.15
CA LEU A 61 -3.42 -2.20 11.91
C LEU A 61 -4.53 -2.37 12.96
N LYS A 62 -4.21 -2.03 14.22
CA LYS A 62 -5.12 -2.10 15.37
C LYS A 62 -6.03 -0.87 15.53
N GLY A 63 -5.96 0.10 14.62
CA GLY A 63 -6.71 1.38 14.68
C GLY A 63 -6.22 2.37 15.72
N ARG A 64 -5.01 2.16 16.25
CA ARG A 64 -4.43 2.92 17.37
C ARG A 64 -3.74 4.23 16.95
N VAL A 65 -3.69 4.54 15.66
CA VAL A 65 -3.07 5.76 15.12
C VAL A 65 -4.16 6.70 14.62
N LYS A 66 -4.18 7.94 15.11
CA LYS A 66 -5.14 8.97 14.68
C LYS A 66 -4.76 9.56 13.33
N ASP A 67 -5.78 9.92 12.55
CA ASP A 67 -5.62 10.71 11.31
C ASP A 67 -4.85 12.00 11.59
N GLY A 68 -3.87 12.31 10.73
CA GLY A 68 -2.99 13.46 10.88
C GLY A 68 -1.77 13.24 11.79
N TYR A 69 -1.56 12.03 12.33
CA TYR A 69 -0.36 11.73 13.12
C TYR A 69 0.91 11.85 12.26
N LYS A 70 1.89 12.62 12.74
CA LYS A 70 3.20 12.74 12.10
C LYS A 70 4.14 11.67 12.65
N PHE A 71 4.63 10.78 11.78
CA PHE A 71 5.52 9.70 12.17
C PHE A 71 6.82 10.21 12.78
N ASN A 72 7.25 9.56 13.87
CA ASN A 72 8.52 9.84 14.51
C ASN A 72 9.50 8.69 14.23
N PRO A 73 10.56 8.90 13.43
CA PRO A 73 11.54 7.86 13.17
C PRO A 73 12.37 7.48 14.42
N SER A 74 12.46 8.38 15.41
CA SER A 74 13.28 8.19 16.61
C SER A 74 12.63 7.33 17.68
N SER A 75 11.29 7.27 17.75
CA SER A 75 10.58 6.47 18.76
C SER A 75 9.18 6.10 18.27
N PRO A 76 8.66 4.91 18.65
CA PRO A 76 7.30 4.52 18.29
C PRO A 76 6.26 5.34 19.05
N LEU A 77 5.07 5.45 18.46
CA LEU A 77 3.90 6.02 19.10
C LEU A 77 3.54 5.19 20.35
N SER A 78 3.29 5.87 21.47
CA SER A 78 3.04 5.25 22.78
C SER A 78 1.70 5.69 23.37
N ASP A 79 1.21 4.94 24.36
CA ASP A 79 0.04 5.36 25.13
C ASP A 79 0.30 6.69 25.85
N GLY A 80 -0.68 7.60 25.80
CA GLY A 80 -0.56 8.99 26.26
C GLY A 80 -0.12 9.99 25.19
N ASP A 81 0.42 9.55 24.06
CA ASP A 81 0.76 10.48 22.96
C ASP A 81 -0.50 11.07 22.32
N PRO A 82 -0.50 12.35 21.90
CA PRO A 82 -1.66 12.98 21.26
C PRO A 82 -2.19 12.21 20.04
N GLY A 83 -1.30 11.57 19.28
CA GLY A 83 -1.62 10.76 18.10
C GLY A 83 -2.17 9.36 18.39
N TYR A 84 -2.16 8.92 19.65
CA TYR A 84 -2.60 7.58 20.05
C TYR A 84 -4.12 7.52 20.26
N ASN A 85 -4.75 6.51 19.67
CA ASN A 85 -6.16 6.19 19.86
C ASN A 85 -6.31 5.08 20.92
N SER A 86 -6.70 5.47 22.14
CA SER A 86 -6.83 4.56 23.29
C SER A 86 -8.03 3.63 23.24
N SER A 87 -9.01 3.87 22.36
CA SER A 87 -10.20 3.03 22.24
C SER A 87 -10.69 2.97 20.78
N PRO A 88 -9.98 2.26 19.89
CA PRO A 88 -10.35 2.16 18.49
C PRO A 88 -11.67 1.41 18.29
N SER A 89 -12.53 1.97 17.45
CA SER A 89 -13.69 1.31 16.89
C SER A 89 -13.28 0.29 15.81
N ILE A 90 -14.24 -0.53 15.36
CA ILE A 90 -14.00 -1.45 14.24
C ILE A 90 -13.59 -0.66 12.98
N SER A 91 -14.26 0.47 12.72
CA SER A 91 -13.97 1.32 11.56
C SER A 91 -12.58 1.98 11.59
N ASP A 92 -11.94 2.06 12.76
CA ASP A 92 -10.57 2.57 12.88
C ASP A 92 -9.53 1.50 12.50
N ARG A 93 -9.87 0.20 12.57
CA ARG A 93 -8.94 -0.89 12.29
C ARG A 93 -8.71 -1.06 10.80
N VAL A 94 -7.53 -1.57 10.44
CA VAL A 94 -7.24 -1.92 9.05
C VAL A 94 -7.96 -3.21 8.69
N HIS A 95 -8.73 -3.17 7.61
CA HIS A 95 -9.45 -4.33 7.09
C HIS A 95 -8.64 -5.10 6.03
N VAL A 96 -7.71 -4.42 5.34
CA VAL A 96 -6.82 -5.02 4.34
C VAL A 96 -5.46 -4.33 4.41
N LEU A 97 -4.37 -5.08 4.48
CA LEU A 97 -3.02 -4.56 4.33
C LEU A 97 -2.61 -4.63 2.85
N VAL A 98 -2.23 -3.49 2.26
CA VAL A 98 -1.74 -3.42 0.88
C VAL A 98 -0.28 -2.99 0.86
N CYS A 99 0.62 -3.89 0.44
CA CYS A 99 2.04 -3.57 0.25
C CYS A 99 2.32 -3.07 -1.17
N ILE A 100 2.95 -1.91 -1.31
CA ILE A 100 3.30 -1.37 -2.63
C ILE A 100 4.79 -1.56 -2.90
N TYR A 101 5.13 -2.12 -4.05
CA TYR A 101 6.51 -2.31 -4.50
C TYR A 101 6.66 -1.91 -5.97
N SER A 102 7.77 -1.28 -6.34
CA SER A 102 8.01 -0.89 -7.73
C SER A 102 8.62 -2.03 -8.53
N ALA A 103 8.10 -2.31 -9.72
CA ALA A 103 8.70 -3.27 -10.65
C ALA A 103 10.13 -2.89 -11.03
N ASN A 104 10.42 -1.58 -11.05
CA ASN A 104 11.71 -1.00 -11.39
C ASN A 104 12.67 -0.92 -10.20
N ALA A 105 12.22 -1.25 -8.99
CA ALA A 105 13.10 -1.25 -7.83
C ALA A 105 14.20 -2.32 -8.00
N PRO A 106 15.44 -2.01 -7.54
CA PRO A 106 16.46 -3.03 -7.37
C PRO A 106 16.00 -4.08 -6.36
N GLN A 107 16.81 -5.12 -6.14
CA GLN A 107 16.48 -6.11 -5.12
C GLN A 107 16.22 -5.46 -3.75
N MET A 108 15.13 -5.86 -3.11
CA MET A 108 14.74 -5.35 -1.80
C MET A 108 15.88 -5.58 -0.79
N LYS A 109 16.20 -4.52 -0.02
CA LYS A 109 17.23 -4.59 1.00
C LYS A 109 16.78 -5.52 2.14
N PRO A 110 17.69 -6.33 2.74
CA PRO A 110 17.33 -7.27 3.81
C PRO A 110 16.62 -6.61 5.00
N SER A 111 17.03 -5.39 5.37
CA SER A 111 16.41 -4.60 6.45
C SER A 111 14.94 -4.29 6.18
N VAL A 112 14.61 -3.84 4.96
CA VAL A 112 13.24 -3.55 4.52
C VAL A 112 12.43 -4.83 4.45
N LEU A 113 13.03 -5.92 3.94
CA LEU A 113 12.39 -7.23 3.89
C LEU A 113 12.03 -7.74 5.29
N GLN A 114 12.90 -7.54 6.28
CA GLN A 114 12.63 -7.90 7.66
C GLN A 114 11.46 -7.09 8.23
N LYS A 115 11.44 -5.76 8.04
CA LYS A 115 10.33 -4.90 8.46
C LYS A 115 9.01 -5.35 7.84
N MET A 116 9.00 -5.64 6.54
CA MET A 116 7.81 -6.12 5.84
C MET A 116 7.32 -7.48 6.37
N ARG A 117 8.22 -8.41 6.70
CA ARG A 117 7.86 -9.71 7.29
C ARG A 117 7.21 -9.57 8.66
N GLU A 118 7.77 -8.72 9.51
CA GLU A 118 7.23 -8.42 10.84
C GLU A 118 5.79 -7.87 10.76
N ILE A 119 5.57 -6.87 9.90
CA ILE A 119 4.24 -6.29 9.68
C ILE A 119 3.26 -7.34 9.14
N ARG A 120 3.70 -8.15 8.17
CA ARG A 120 2.92 -9.23 7.57
C ARG A 120 2.51 -10.29 8.59
N GLU A 121 3.41 -10.66 9.48
CA GLU A 121 3.15 -11.62 10.56
C GLU A 121 2.13 -11.05 11.56
N ALA A 122 2.30 -9.81 11.99
CA ALA A 122 1.34 -9.12 12.83
C ALA A 122 -0.05 -9.00 12.17
N ALA A 123 -0.11 -8.70 10.87
CA ALA A 123 -1.36 -8.71 10.12
C ALA A 123 -2.01 -10.10 10.07
N SER A 124 -1.22 -11.15 9.92
CA SER A 124 -1.69 -12.54 9.90
C SER A 124 -2.25 -12.97 11.26
N GLU A 125 -1.61 -12.57 12.37
CA GLU A 125 -2.11 -12.82 13.73
C GLU A 125 -3.46 -12.14 13.99
N LEU A 126 -3.68 -10.98 13.38
CA LEU A 126 -4.96 -10.27 13.42
C LEU A 126 -5.98 -10.82 12.42
N GLY A 127 -5.62 -11.78 11.58
CA GLY A 127 -6.48 -12.31 10.50
C GLY A 127 -6.69 -11.33 9.34
N ILE A 128 -5.93 -10.23 9.28
CA ILE A 128 -6.07 -9.20 8.25
C ILE A 128 -5.56 -9.75 6.91
N PRO A 129 -6.39 -9.74 5.85
CA PRO A 129 -5.97 -10.16 4.52
C PRO A 129 -4.94 -9.20 3.94
N GLN A 130 -4.06 -9.75 3.11
CA GLN A 130 -2.88 -9.06 2.61
C GLN A 130 -2.81 -9.13 1.09
N LEU A 131 -2.64 -7.97 0.46
CA LEU A 131 -2.47 -7.81 -0.97
C LEU A 131 -1.16 -7.06 -1.24
N ALA A 132 -0.65 -7.19 -2.45
CA ALA A 132 0.47 -6.41 -2.92
C ALA A 132 0.19 -5.76 -4.26
N ILE A 133 0.68 -4.54 -4.45
CA ILE A 133 0.69 -3.85 -5.74
C ILE A 133 2.13 -3.85 -6.26
N LEU A 134 2.33 -4.42 -7.45
CA LEU A 134 3.54 -4.22 -8.22
C LEU A 134 3.32 -3.03 -9.15
N SER A 135 3.88 -1.88 -8.80
CA SER A 135 3.67 -0.59 -9.47
C SER A 135 4.68 -0.35 -10.60
N HIS A 136 4.43 0.66 -11.43
CA HIS A 136 5.32 1.09 -12.54
C HIS A 136 5.68 -0.03 -13.53
N VAL A 137 4.73 -0.93 -13.78
CA VAL A 137 4.93 -2.12 -14.62
C VAL A 137 5.17 -1.80 -16.09
N ASP A 138 4.77 -0.62 -16.53
CA ASP A 138 4.97 -0.09 -17.87
C ASP A 138 6.44 0.21 -18.18
N ALA A 139 7.21 0.67 -17.19
CA ALA A 139 8.65 0.92 -17.37
C ALA A 139 9.54 -0.29 -17.06
N ALA A 140 8.96 -1.42 -16.66
CA ALA A 140 9.70 -2.60 -16.19
C ALA A 140 10.39 -3.39 -17.31
N CYS A 141 9.78 -3.43 -18.50
CA CYS A 141 10.35 -4.13 -19.65
C CYS A 141 9.74 -3.62 -20.96
N GLY A 142 10.46 -3.81 -22.08
CA GLY A 142 10.01 -3.32 -23.39
C GLY A 142 8.67 -3.89 -23.87
N ASP A 143 8.25 -5.06 -23.38
CA ASP A 143 6.95 -5.65 -23.75
C ASP A 143 5.77 -4.87 -23.18
N THR A 144 5.90 -4.43 -21.92
CA THR A 144 4.85 -3.69 -21.19
C THR A 144 4.92 -2.19 -21.43
N GLU A 145 6.11 -1.68 -21.75
CA GLU A 145 6.32 -0.30 -22.24
C GLU A 145 5.59 -0.09 -23.58
N LYS A 146 5.75 -1.03 -24.52
CA LYS A 146 5.09 -0.97 -25.82
C LYS A 146 3.59 -1.20 -25.74
N ASN A 147 3.16 -2.11 -24.88
CA ASN A 147 1.75 -2.47 -24.75
C ASN A 147 1.43 -2.99 -23.34
N LEU A 148 0.73 -2.18 -22.56
CA LEU A 148 0.34 -2.49 -21.18
C LEU A 148 -0.48 -3.79 -21.07
N ARG A 149 -1.19 -4.19 -22.13
CA ARG A 149 -1.96 -5.46 -22.15
C ARG A 149 -1.07 -6.71 -22.05
N ASN A 150 0.24 -6.55 -22.22
CA ASN A 150 1.20 -7.63 -22.04
C ASN A 150 1.62 -7.84 -20.57
N VAL A 151 1.10 -7.07 -19.62
CA VAL A 151 1.47 -7.16 -18.19
C VAL A 151 1.44 -8.59 -17.66
N TYR A 152 0.36 -9.33 -17.89
CA TYR A 152 0.25 -10.74 -17.44
C TYR A 152 0.94 -11.76 -18.36
N LYS A 153 1.45 -11.33 -19.52
CA LYS A 153 2.22 -12.15 -20.47
C LYS A 153 3.73 -11.99 -20.28
N SER A 154 4.17 -10.92 -19.63
CA SER A 154 5.57 -10.60 -19.43
C SER A 154 6.25 -11.61 -18.50
N LYS A 155 7.25 -12.32 -19.03
CA LYS A 155 8.10 -13.22 -18.24
C LYS A 155 8.89 -12.47 -17.17
N HIS A 156 9.28 -11.23 -17.47
CA HIS A 156 10.01 -10.37 -16.53
C HIS A 156 9.15 -10.05 -15.30
N LEU A 157 7.92 -9.58 -15.51
CA LEU A 157 6.99 -9.28 -14.41
C LEU A 157 6.61 -10.54 -13.65
N LYS A 158 6.35 -11.66 -14.33
CA LYS A 158 6.07 -12.94 -13.67
C LYS A 158 7.21 -13.35 -12.72
N LYS A 159 8.46 -13.17 -13.13
CA LYS A 159 9.64 -13.43 -12.27
C LYS A 159 9.67 -12.48 -11.08
N LYS A 160 9.53 -11.16 -11.31
CA LYS A 160 9.51 -10.15 -10.23
C LYS A 160 8.42 -10.43 -9.19
N MET A 161 7.22 -10.79 -9.63
CA MET A 161 6.12 -11.18 -8.75
C MET A 161 6.45 -12.46 -7.98
N GLY A 162 7.06 -13.46 -8.64
CA GLY A 162 7.50 -14.70 -8.00
C GLY A 162 8.57 -14.49 -6.94
N ASP A 163 9.54 -13.63 -7.21
CA ASP A 163 10.61 -13.26 -6.26
C ASP A 163 10.02 -12.54 -5.04
N PHE A 164 9.09 -11.59 -5.27
CA PHE A 164 8.37 -10.88 -4.21
C PHE A 164 7.49 -11.84 -3.37
N SER A 165 6.72 -12.70 -4.04
CA SER A 165 5.92 -13.75 -3.42
C SER A 165 6.76 -14.66 -2.53
N SER A 166 7.90 -15.15 -3.03
CA SER A 166 8.78 -16.05 -2.28
C SER A 166 9.43 -15.35 -1.09
N SER A 167 9.73 -14.06 -1.20
CA SER A 167 10.41 -13.29 -0.17
C SER A 167 9.51 -12.93 1.01
N LEU A 168 8.23 -12.67 0.74
CA LEU A 168 7.23 -12.21 1.72
C LEU A 168 6.12 -13.22 1.99
N GLY A 169 6.02 -14.31 1.26
CA GLY A 169 4.93 -15.29 1.42
C GLY A 169 3.55 -14.78 1.02
N ILE A 170 3.46 -13.66 0.28
CA ILE A 170 2.20 -13.19 -0.31
C ILE A 170 1.90 -14.05 -1.55
N PRO A 171 0.73 -14.71 -1.65
CA PRO A 171 0.40 -15.56 -2.80
C PRO A 171 0.43 -14.80 -4.13
N MET A 172 0.82 -15.48 -5.21
CA MET A 172 0.91 -14.86 -6.54
C MET A 172 -0.40 -14.23 -7.03
N ASN A 173 -1.55 -14.81 -6.69
CA ASN A 173 -2.88 -14.28 -7.01
C ASN A 173 -3.29 -13.06 -6.15
N CYS A 174 -2.49 -12.72 -5.13
CA CYS A 174 -2.64 -11.53 -4.30
C CYS A 174 -1.65 -10.42 -4.67
N ILE A 175 -0.85 -10.60 -5.74
CA ILE A 175 0.08 -9.59 -6.26
C ILE A 175 -0.51 -9.02 -7.53
N LEU A 176 -0.79 -7.72 -7.52
CA LEU A 176 -1.56 -7.01 -8.54
C LEU A 176 -0.65 -6.03 -9.29
N PRO A 177 -0.32 -6.30 -10.56
CA PRO A 177 0.46 -5.36 -11.37
C PRO A 177 -0.38 -4.15 -11.79
N VAL A 178 0.16 -2.94 -11.56
CA VAL A 178 -0.50 -1.67 -11.84
C VAL A 178 0.47 -0.69 -12.51
N LYS A 179 -0.02 0.05 -13.51
CA LYS A 179 0.66 1.24 -14.05
C LYS A 179 0.20 2.47 -13.27
N ASN A 180 1.15 3.33 -12.91
CA ASN A 180 0.87 4.62 -12.30
C ASN A 180 0.54 5.64 -13.40
N TYR A 181 -0.46 6.48 -13.16
CA TYR A 181 -0.63 7.71 -13.93
C TYR A 181 0.55 8.63 -13.68
N SER A 182 1.30 8.96 -14.74
CA SER A 182 2.55 9.73 -14.62
C SER A 182 2.73 10.78 -15.70
N HIS A 183 2.38 10.46 -16.96
CA HIS A 183 2.51 11.37 -18.10
C HIS A 183 1.17 11.59 -18.82
N GLU A 184 0.20 10.70 -18.64
CA GLU A 184 -1.14 10.88 -19.16
C GLU A 184 -1.83 12.03 -18.44
N ILE A 185 -2.55 12.84 -19.21
CA ILE A 185 -3.37 13.95 -18.70
C ILE A 185 -4.87 13.60 -18.68
N GLN A 186 -5.23 12.49 -19.34
CA GLN A 186 -6.58 11.94 -19.43
C GLN A 186 -6.59 10.50 -18.92
N LEU A 187 -7.80 10.01 -18.61
CA LEU A 187 -8.00 8.61 -18.24
C LEU A 187 -7.62 7.68 -19.41
N ASN A 188 -7.14 6.50 -19.07
CA ASN A 188 -6.65 5.53 -20.04
C ASN A 188 -7.27 4.17 -19.69
N PRO A 189 -8.10 3.58 -20.57
CA PRO A 189 -8.83 2.37 -20.26
C PRO A 189 -7.94 1.18 -19.86
N ASP A 190 -6.75 1.04 -20.45
CA ASP A 190 -5.85 -0.07 -20.13
C ASP A 190 -5.23 0.13 -18.72
N VAL A 191 -4.94 1.38 -18.32
CA VAL A 191 -4.47 1.72 -16.96
C VAL A 191 -5.58 1.56 -15.93
N ASP A 192 -6.75 2.13 -16.22
CA ASP A 192 -7.94 2.07 -15.37
C ASP A 192 -8.36 0.63 -15.11
N THR A 193 -8.27 -0.25 -16.12
CA THR A 193 -8.59 -1.68 -15.96
C THR A 193 -7.73 -2.33 -14.89
N LEU A 194 -6.42 -2.04 -14.84
CA LEU A 194 -5.52 -2.60 -13.82
C LEU A 194 -5.84 -2.04 -12.43
N ILE A 195 -6.04 -0.72 -12.33
CA ILE A 195 -6.36 -0.04 -11.06
C ILE A 195 -7.70 -0.51 -10.50
N LEU A 196 -8.74 -0.57 -11.33
CA LEU A 196 -10.09 -0.99 -10.91
C LEU A 196 -10.14 -2.48 -10.55
N SER A 197 -9.37 -3.33 -11.25
CA SER A 197 -9.24 -4.74 -10.87
C SER A 197 -8.58 -4.90 -9.50
N ALA A 198 -7.53 -4.11 -9.23
CA ALA A 198 -6.86 -4.12 -7.95
C ALA A 198 -7.77 -3.61 -6.81
N LEU A 199 -8.46 -2.48 -7.04
CA LEU A 199 -9.42 -1.90 -6.12
C LEU A 199 -10.54 -2.89 -5.77
N ARG A 200 -11.09 -3.58 -6.79
CA ARG A 200 -12.14 -4.57 -6.58
C ARG A 200 -11.68 -5.67 -5.62
N LEU A 201 -10.49 -6.24 -5.83
CA LEU A 201 -9.98 -7.29 -4.95
C LEU A 201 -9.72 -6.78 -3.51
N MET A 202 -9.26 -5.53 -3.36
CA MET A 202 -9.12 -4.90 -2.04
C MET A 202 -10.47 -4.77 -1.32
N ILE A 203 -11.52 -4.37 -2.04
CA ILE A 203 -12.87 -4.26 -1.47
C ILE A 203 -13.40 -5.65 -1.11
N ASP A 204 -13.34 -6.61 -2.04
CA ASP A 204 -13.82 -7.98 -1.82
C ASP A 204 -13.16 -8.61 -0.57
N PHE A 205 -11.83 -8.45 -0.41
CA PHE A 205 -11.11 -8.96 0.78
C PHE A 205 -11.47 -8.20 2.06
N GLY A 206 -11.68 -6.89 1.96
CA GLY A 206 -12.08 -6.06 3.10
C GLY A 206 -13.46 -6.41 3.60
N ASP A 207 -14.42 -6.62 2.70
CA ASP A 207 -15.78 -7.04 3.00
C ASP A 207 -15.79 -8.45 3.63
N ASP A 208 -15.08 -9.42 3.05
CA ASP A 208 -14.94 -10.78 3.59
C ASP A 208 -14.33 -10.83 5.01
N TYR A 209 -13.45 -9.88 5.33
CA TYR A 209 -12.87 -9.74 6.67
C TYR A 209 -13.82 -9.01 7.62
N ALA A 210 -14.47 -7.94 7.16
CA ALA A 210 -15.44 -7.18 7.95
C ALA A 210 -16.63 -8.03 8.41
N ASP A 211 -17.08 -8.98 7.59
CA ASP A 211 -18.15 -9.94 7.95
C ASP A 211 -17.80 -10.86 9.13
N LYS A 212 -16.52 -10.91 9.54
CA LYS A 212 -16.02 -11.73 10.67
C LYS A 212 -15.77 -10.94 11.95
N LEU A 213 -15.87 -9.60 11.92
CA LEU A 213 -15.51 -8.70 13.02
C LEU A 213 -16.63 -8.44 14.02
#